data_AF-A0A5N6PKC5-F1
#
_entry.id   AF-A0A5N6PKC5-F1
#
_cell.length_a   1.000
_cell.length_b   1.000
_cell.length_c   1.000
_cell.angle_alpha   90.00
_cell.angle_beta   90.00
_cell.angle_gamma   90.00
#
_symmetry.space_group_name_H-M   'P 1'
#
loop_
_entity.id
_entity.type
_entity.pdbx_description
1 polymer ?
#
loop_
_entity_poly.entity_id
_entity_poly.type
_entity_poly.pdbx_seq_one_letter_code
_entity_poly.pdbx_strand_id
1 'polypeptide(L)'
;MSVELLDGEIILGFIGDDEAFNGSVEDRFAYLDTNHDGLLSYSKMLKELQSLRMIETHFGIDVKSDPKEIAHVYDSLFVQFDRDSNGVVDLEEFKAETKRMMAAMANDLGFLPVQMILNKDSFLKKAIDR
;
A
#
# COMPACT_ATOMS: atom_id res chain seq x y z
N MET A 1 -1.31 11.88 -11.94
CA MET A 1 -0.18 10.94 -12.13
C MET A 1 1.06 11.79 -12.33
N SER A 2 2.02 11.72 -11.42
CA SER A 2 3.34 12.36 -11.59
C SER A 2 4.43 11.29 -11.50
N VAL A 3 5.50 11.48 -12.27
CA VAL A 3 6.72 10.67 -12.12
C VAL A 3 7.50 11.30 -10.98
N GLU A 4 7.68 10.54 -9.91
CA GLU A 4 8.43 11.01 -8.75
C GLU A 4 9.64 10.12 -8.54
N LEU A 5 10.70 10.72 -8.01
CA LEU A 5 11.92 10.02 -7.65
C LEU A 5 11.77 9.50 -6.22
N LEU A 6 11.75 8.18 -6.06
CA LEU A 6 11.57 7.53 -4.77
C LEU A 6 12.87 6.82 -4.37
N ASP A 7 13.37 7.10 -3.18
CA ASP A 7 14.52 6.40 -2.62
C ASP A 7 14.17 5.81 -1.23
N GLY A 8 14.98 4.87 -0.76
CA GLY A 8 14.75 4.23 0.54
C GLY A 8 14.76 5.23 1.70
N GLU A 9 15.55 6.30 1.64
CA GLU A 9 15.63 7.32 2.69
C GLU A 9 14.34 8.15 2.78
N ILE A 10 13.71 8.54 1.66
CA ILE A 10 12.39 9.18 1.65
C ILE A 10 11.34 8.28 2.30
N ILE A 11 11.31 6.99 1.94
CA ILE A 11 10.33 6.05 2.50
C ILE A 11 10.57 5.85 4.00
N LEU A 12 11.83 5.66 4.43
CA LEU A 12 12.21 5.54 5.84
C LEU A 12 11.87 6.82 6.62
N GLY A 13 12.09 7.99 6.03
CA GLY A 13 11.78 9.29 6.62
C GLY A 13 10.27 9.53 6.78
N PHE A 14 9.45 8.95 5.89
CA PHE A 14 8.00 8.99 5.99
C PHE A 14 7.47 8.01 7.04
N ILE A 15 7.92 6.75 7.05
CA ILE A 15 7.48 5.78 8.09
C ILE A 15 8.01 6.12 9.49
N GLY A 16 9.10 6.87 9.58
CA GLY A 16 9.66 7.38 10.83
C GLY A 16 8.89 8.58 11.38
N ASP A 17 8.12 9.27 10.53
CA ASP A 17 7.21 10.33 10.93
C ASP A 17 5.85 9.72 11.27
N ASP A 18 5.72 9.26 12.51
CA ASP A 18 4.47 8.61 12.94
C ASP A 18 3.25 9.53 12.79
N GLU A 19 3.38 10.87 12.86
CA GLU A 19 2.24 11.78 12.68
C GLU A 19 1.79 11.82 11.21
N ALA A 20 2.72 12.07 10.29
CA ALA A 20 2.42 12.11 8.86
C ALA A 20 2.00 10.73 8.32
N PHE A 21 2.64 9.67 8.80
CA PHE A 21 2.33 8.29 8.45
C PHE A 21 0.95 7.90 8.96
N ASN A 22 0.66 8.10 10.25
CA ASN A 22 -0.64 7.74 10.82
C ASN A 22 -1.76 8.52 10.15
N GLY A 23 -1.63 9.83 10.01
CA GLY A 23 -2.64 10.64 9.35
C GLY A 23 -2.89 10.20 7.90
N SER A 24 -1.83 9.78 7.18
CA SER A 24 -1.97 9.24 5.83
C SER A 24 -2.67 7.89 5.78
N VAL A 25 -2.32 6.99 6.71
CA VAL A 25 -2.91 5.65 6.85
C VAL A 25 -4.38 5.74 7.27
N GLU A 26 -4.70 6.58 8.25
CA GLU A 26 -6.05 6.81 8.74
C GLU A 26 -6.95 7.44 7.66
N ASP A 27 -6.45 8.44 6.93
CA ASP A 27 -7.18 9.06 5.81
C ASP A 27 -7.51 8.03 4.71
N ARG A 28 -6.52 7.17 4.39
CA ARG A 28 -6.72 6.10 3.41
C ARG A 28 -7.67 5.02 3.91
N PHE A 29 -7.53 4.63 5.18
CA PHE A 29 -8.40 3.66 5.82
C PHE A 29 -9.85 4.18 5.87
N ALA A 30 -10.05 5.45 6.21
CA ALA A 30 -11.37 6.07 6.25
C ALA A 30 -11.99 6.21 4.85
N TYR A 31 -11.19 6.46 3.82
CA TYR A 31 -11.66 6.47 2.43
C TYR A 31 -12.21 5.09 2.01
N LEU A 32 -11.56 4.04 2.51
CA LEU A 32 -11.91 2.66 2.24
C LEU A 32 -13.07 2.13 3.04
N ASP A 33 -13.09 2.52 4.30
CA ASP A 33 -14.07 2.11 5.27
C ASP A 33 -15.37 2.88 5.08
N THR A 34 -16.04 2.59 3.96
CA THR A 34 -17.22 3.34 3.50
C THR A 34 -18.44 3.18 4.42
N ASN A 35 -18.46 2.14 5.24
CA ASN A 35 -19.49 1.89 6.26
C ASN A 35 -19.02 2.29 7.67
N HIS A 36 -17.80 2.84 7.81
CA HIS A 36 -17.25 3.34 9.07
C HIS A 36 -17.33 2.33 10.22
N ASP A 37 -17.13 1.04 9.91
CA ASP A 37 -17.15 -0.05 10.90
C ASP A 37 -15.78 -0.29 11.54
N GLY A 38 -14.75 0.43 11.09
CA GLY A 38 -13.38 0.28 11.54
C GLY A 38 -12.70 -0.97 10.96
N LEU A 39 -13.28 -1.62 9.94
CA LEU A 39 -12.83 -2.91 9.43
C LEU A 39 -12.83 -2.96 7.90
N LEU A 40 -11.72 -3.41 7.32
CA LEU A 40 -11.59 -3.60 5.88
C LEU A 40 -11.79 -5.06 5.50
N SER A 41 -12.95 -5.37 4.93
CA SER A 41 -13.18 -6.67 4.32
C SER A 41 -12.30 -6.86 3.08
N TYR A 42 -12.05 -8.11 2.70
CA TYR A 42 -11.33 -8.49 1.48
C TYR A 42 -11.75 -7.68 0.23
N SER A 43 -13.05 -7.48 0.03
CA SER A 43 -13.57 -6.74 -1.13
C SER A 43 -13.23 -5.24 -1.12
N LYS A 44 -13.10 -4.61 0.05
CA LYS A 44 -12.65 -3.22 0.20
C LYS A 44 -11.14 -3.14 -0.06
N MET A 45 -10.38 -4.05 0.56
CA MET A 45 -8.93 -4.23 0.35
C MET A 45 -8.57 -4.44 -1.12
N LEU A 46 -9.33 -5.28 -1.83
CA LEU A 46 -9.15 -5.55 -3.24
C LEU A 46 -9.25 -4.28 -4.10
N LYS A 47 -10.22 -3.41 -3.81
CA LYS A 47 -10.40 -2.13 -4.52
C LYS A 47 -9.19 -1.22 -4.34
N GLU A 48 -8.50 -1.29 -3.21
CA GLU A 48 -7.30 -0.50 -2.97
C GLU A 48 -6.10 -1.02 -3.67
N LEU A 49 -5.86 -2.32 -3.63
CA LEU A 49 -4.73 -2.90 -4.33
C LEU A 49 -4.86 -2.67 -5.84
N GLN A 50 -6.09 -2.68 -6.35
CA GLN A 50 -6.42 -2.22 -7.70
C GLN A 50 -6.17 -0.71 -7.90
N SER A 51 -6.64 0.14 -6.97
CA SER A 51 -6.51 1.62 -7.04
C SER A 51 -5.05 2.11 -6.90
N LEU A 52 -4.25 1.42 -6.09
CA LEU A 52 -2.84 1.69 -5.85
C LEU A 52 -1.95 1.27 -7.03
N ARG A 53 -2.51 0.61 -8.07
CA ARG A 53 -1.76 0.08 -9.23
C ARG A 53 -0.51 -0.70 -8.83
N MET A 54 -0.52 -1.35 -7.67
CA MET A 54 0.66 -2.00 -7.10
C MET A 54 1.13 -3.18 -7.96
N ILE A 55 0.27 -3.72 -8.82
CA ILE A 55 0.58 -4.91 -9.64
C ILE A 55 0.62 -4.62 -11.14
N GLU A 56 -0.16 -3.66 -11.66
CA GLU A 56 -0.28 -3.48 -13.12
C GLU A 56 0.96 -2.87 -13.80
N THR A 57 1.94 -2.31 -13.08
CA THR A 57 3.06 -1.61 -13.75
C THR A 57 4.45 -1.84 -13.18
N HIS A 58 4.61 -2.39 -11.95
CA HIS A 58 5.94 -2.49 -11.33
C HIS A 58 6.44 -3.87 -10.93
N PHE A 59 5.67 -4.95 -11.15
CA PHE A 59 6.21 -6.31 -11.08
C PHE A 59 6.69 -6.85 -12.44
N GLY A 60 6.73 -6.02 -13.50
CA GLY A 60 7.12 -6.48 -14.84
C GLY A 60 6.14 -7.48 -15.46
N ILE A 61 4.96 -7.66 -14.87
CA ILE A 61 3.90 -8.49 -15.41
C ILE A 61 2.98 -7.58 -16.25
N ASP A 62 3.47 -7.20 -17.43
CA ASP A 62 2.61 -6.80 -18.55
C ASP A 62 1.94 -8.07 -19.09
N VAL A 63 1.12 -8.70 -18.25
CA VAL A 63 0.35 -9.85 -18.64
C VAL A 63 -1.07 -9.50 -18.30
N LYS A 64 -1.92 -9.52 -19.34
CA LYS A 64 -3.36 -9.72 -19.24
C LYS A 64 -3.60 -10.99 -18.42
N SER A 65 -3.41 -10.89 -17.11
CA SER A 65 -3.41 -12.02 -16.21
C SER A 65 -4.85 -12.38 -15.96
N ASP A 66 -5.15 -13.67 -15.98
CA ASP A 66 -6.50 -14.15 -15.75
C ASP A 66 -7.00 -13.59 -14.41
N PRO A 67 -8.24 -13.10 -14.31
CA PRO A 67 -8.77 -12.54 -13.07
C PRO A 67 -8.67 -13.52 -11.89
N LYS A 68 -8.55 -14.83 -12.12
CA LYS A 68 -8.30 -15.83 -11.07
C LYS A 68 -6.86 -15.81 -10.55
N GLU A 69 -5.86 -15.65 -11.41
CA GLU A 69 -4.46 -15.56 -10.97
C GLU A 69 -4.21 -14.27 -10.20
N ILE A 70 -4.81 -13.18 -10.68
CA ILE A 70 -4.82 -11.89 -9.98
C ILE A 70 -5.48 -12.04 -8.59
N ALA A 71 -6.61 -12.75 -8.51
CA ALA A 71 -7.27 -13.01 -7.23
C ALA A 71 -6.40 -13.82 -6.27
N HIS A 72 -5.63 -14.81 -6.74
CA HIS A 72 -4.71 -15.56 -5.89
C HIS A 72 -3.56 -14.71 -5.33
N VAL A 73 -3.05 -13.77 -6.13
CA VAL A 73 -2.04 -12.81 -5.64
C VAL A 73 -2.66 -11.88 -4.59
N TYR A 74 -3.88 -11.40 -4.80
CA TYR A 74 -4.58 -10.58 -3.82
C TYR A 74 -4.94 -11.32 -2.55
N ASP A 75 -5.34 -12.60 -2.64
CA ASP A 75 -5.59 -13.47 -1.49
C ASP A 75 -4.31 -13.65 -0.66
N SER A 76 -3.18 -13.93 -1.31
CA SER A 76 -1.87 -14.06 -0.66
C SER A 76 -1.38 -12.75 -0.02
N LEU A 77 -1.73 -11.60 -0.61
CA LEU A 77 -1.44 -10.30 -0.02
C LEU A 77 -2.37 -10.02 1.16
N PHE A 78 -3.66 -10.30 1.04
CA PHE A 78 -4.64 -10.07 2.10
C PHE A 78 -4.31 -10.86 3.37
N VAL A 79 -3.88 -12.13 3.23
CA VAL A 79 -3.45 -12.96 4.36
C VAL A 79 -2.24 -12.36 5.12
N GLN A 80 -1.45 -11.50 4.48
CA GLN A 80 -0.36 -10.79 5.19
C GLN A 80 -0.88 -9.60 6.01
N PHE A 81 -1.97 -8.97 5.56
CA PHE A 81 -2.63 -7.90 6.30
C PHE A 81 -3.51 -8.43 7.44
N ASP A 82 -4.30 -9.47 7.18
CA ASP A 82 -5.18 -10.16 8.16
C ASP A 82 -4.34 -11.12 9.01
N ARG A 83 -3.69 -10.59 10.06
CA ARG A 83 -2.71 -11.33 10.87
C ARG A 83 -3.38 -12.29 11.83
N ASP A 84 -4.55 -11.93 12.33
CA ASP A 84 -5.34 -12.80 13.19
C ASP A 84 -6.23 -13.79 12.41
N SER A 85 -6.24 -13.68 11.07
CA SER A 85 -7.00 -14.53 10.15
C SER A 85 -8.50 -14.50 10.46
N ASN A 86 -9.02 -13.35 10.90
CA ASN A 86 -10.42 -13.13 11.21
C ASN A 86 -11.27 -12.81 9.95
N GLY A 87 -10.63 -12.65 8.78
CA GLY A 87 -11.26 -12.35 7.50
C GLY A 87 -11.51 -10.86 7.23
N VAL A 88 -11.05 -9.98 8.12
CA VAL A 88 -11.12 -8.52 8.04
C VAL A 88 -9.77 -7.92 8.44
N VAL A 89 -9.51 -6.68 8.05
CA VAL A 89 -8.27 -5.98 8.41
C VAL A 89 -8.65 -4.74 9.20
N ASP A 90 -8.23 -4.68 10.45
CA ASP A 90 -8.44 -3.48 11.27
C ASP A 90 -7.40 -2.38 10.98
N LEU A 91 -7.60 -1.20 11.55
CA LEU A 91 -6.70 -0.07 11.35
C LEU A 91 -5.28 -0.34 11.87
N GLU A 92 -5.12 -1.07 12.98
CA GLU A 92 -3.81 -1.38 13.52
C GLU A 92 -3.06 -2.37 12.63
N GLU A 93 -3.76 -3.40 12.15
CA GLU A 93 -3.22 -4.36 11.17
C GLU A 93 -2.83 -3.67 9.87
N PHE A 94 -3.74 -2.86 9.32
CA PHE A 94 -3.49 -2.10 8.10
C PHE A 94 -2.27 -1.19 8.25
N LYS A 95 -2.16 -0.48 9.38
CA LYS A 95 -1.02 0.38 9.69
C LYS A 95 0.28 -0.39 9.85
N ALA A 96 0.27 -1.46 10.64
CA ALA A 96 1.45 -2.25 10.94
C ALA A 96 2.01 -2.90 9.66
N GLU A 97 1.13 -3.43 8.82
CA GLU A 97 1.54 -4.09 7.58
C GLU A 97 1.96 -3.10 6.51
N THR A 98 1.25 -1.97 6.35
CA THR A 98 1.68 -0.88 5.46
C THR A 98 3.08 -0.37 5.84
N LYS A 99 3.34 -0.18 7.15
CA LYS A 99 4.66 0.25 7.66
C LYS A 99 5.74 -0.79 7.35
N ARG A 100 5.41 -2.08 7.52
CA ARG A 100 6.33 -3.19 7.25
C ARG A 100 6.65 -3.31 5.77
N MET A 101 5.66 -3.25 4.89
CA MET A 101 5.86 -3.30 3.44
C MET A 101 6.70 -2.11 2.97
N MET A 102 6.42 -0.90 3.44
CA MET A 102 7.23 0.28 3.13
C MET A 102 8.66 0.16 3.63
N ALA A 103 8.86 -0.35 4.85
CA ALA A 103 10.20 -0.59 5.37
C ALA A 103 10.95 -1.67 4.57
N ALA A 104 10.27 -2.74 4.16
CA ALA A 104 10.84 -3.76 3.29
C ALA A 104 11.20 -3.18 1.93
N MET A 105 10.30 -2.43 1.29
CA MET A 105 10.57 -1.70 0.05
C MET A 105 11.75 -0.76 0.19
N ALA A 106 11.85 0.00 1.27
CA ALA A 106 12.99 0.89 1.50
C ALA A 106 14.32 0.13 1.64
N ASN A 107 14.30 -1.02 2.31
CA ASN A 107 15.47 -1.89 2.43
C ASN A 107 15.84 -2.55 1.08
N ASP A 108 14.86 -2.97 0.28
CA ASP A 108 15.04 -3.59 -1.04
C ASP A 108 15.44 -2.58 -2.13
N LEU A 109 14.90 -1.35 -2.10
CA LEU A 109 15.29 -0.25 -2.99
C LEU A 109 16.73 0.20 -2.71
N GLY A 110 17.18 0.11 -1.46
CA GLY A 110 18.48 0.61 -1.03
C GLY A 110 18.66 2.09 -1.36
N PHE A 111 19.87 2.47 -1.80
CA PHE A 111 20.25 3.85 -2.15
C PHE A 111 19.98 4.21 -3.62
N LEU A 112 19.36 3.34 -4.41
CA LEU A 112 19.12 3.61 -5.82
C LEU A 112 17.72 4.21 -5.99
N PRO A 113 17.61 5.51 -6.31
CA PRO A 113 16.32 6.12 -6.52
C PRO A 113 15.65 5.52 -7.76
N VAL A 114 14.42 5.04 -7.60
CA VAL A 114 13.61 4.51 -8.68
C VAL A 114 12.56 5.55 -9.08
N GLN A 115 12.41 5.77 -10.39
CA GLN A 115 11.30 6.56 -10.91
C GLN A 115 10.03 5.72 -10.88
N MET A 116 9.05 6.16 -10.09
CA MET A 116 7.73 5.52 -10.03
C MET A 116 6.65 6.49 -10.48
N ILE A 117 5.64 5.96 -11.16
CA ILE A 117 4.44 6.74 -11.53
C ILE A 117 3.47 6.69 -10.37
N LEU A 118 3.37 7.80 -9.65
CA LEU A 118 2.55 7.89 -8.45
C LEU A 118 1.20 8.56 -8.73
N ASN A 119 0.16 8.00 -8.11
CA ASN A 119 -1.15 8.66 -8.05
C ASN A 119 -1.12 9.72 -6.95
N LYS A 120 -1.91 10.80 -7.12
CA LYS A 120 -1.95 11.94 -6.18
C LYS A 120 -2.22 11.50 -4.74
N ASP A 121 -3.06 10.48 -4.57
CA ASP A 121 -3.50 9.99 -3.27
C ASP A 121 -2.69 8.79 -2.76
N SER A 122 -1.62 8.40 -3.46
CA SER A 122 -0.77 7.29 -3.04
C SER A 122 0.09 7.67 -1.85
N PHE A 123 0.34 6.71 -0.95
CA PHE A 123 1.19 6.92 0.21
C PHE A 123 2.60 7.40 -0.15
N LEU A 124 3.17 6.84 -1.21
CA LEU A 124 4.49 7.24 -1.72
C LEU A 124 4.50 8.67 -2.25
N LYS A 125 3.38 9.16 -2.80
CA LYS A 125 3.28 10.57 -3.23
C LYS A 125 3.25 11.49 -2.02
N LYS A 126 2.49 11.13 -0.97
CA LYS A 126 2.47 11.87 0.31
C LYS A 126 3.85 11.88 1.00
N ALA A 127 4.63 10.81 0.86
CA ALA A 127 6.01 10.76 1.36
C ALA A 127 6.96 11.77 0.68
N ILE A 128 6.69 12.13 -0.58
CA ILE A 128 7.51 13.05 -1.39
C ILE A 128 7.03 14.50 -1.30
N ASP A 129 5.71 14.73 -1.23
CA ASP A 129 5.08 16.07 -1.17
C ASP A 129 5.20 16.75 0.22
N ARG A 130 6.18 16.32 1.01
CA ARG A 130 6.39 16.73 2.40
C ARG A 130 6.68 18.22 2.54
#